data_AF-A0A0F6RCQ5-F1
#
_entry.id   AF-A0A0F6RCQ5-F1
#
_cell.length_a   1.000
_cell.length_b   1.000
_cell.length_c   1.000
_cell.angle_alpha   90.00
_cell.angle_beta   90.00
_cell.angle_gamma   90.00
#
_symmetry.space_group_name_H-M   'P 1'
#
loop_
_entity.id
_entity.type
_entity.pdbx_description
1 polymer ?
#
loop_
_entity_poly.entity_id
_entity_poly.type
_entity_poly.pdbx_seq_one_letter_code
_entity_poly.pdbx_strand_id
1 'polypeptide(L)'
;MTAKEQQPNWLASKLIGDELISKIKSLNAQELSWLSGYCAGLLEGVDNSAVAIKPTQPSLGTPVSTESRLKPALVMYASQTGNAQAVAEALHQSLSSNGVEAVLKSTLDIKLKELANYSAILVTASTHGEGEPPDDAIELHEALLSKKGAKKRPSLEGIKHAVLGLGDSSYEFFCQTAKDFDKALSDGGSVSLQAPVLCDVDYEDSAQDWVSQVTASLKDYVTSLGGDSANSVVDVISTETDVAPAANIYDKNNPFAATVETIQRITGQGSPKETYHIEIDLTDSNLVYEPGDALGIIAHNKAELVSEVIKLLSLDAGSTVDYKGQSSTLEKCLTEKVELTLVNKPSVKALLELSPSEELQNIVDNEFGDFIDHHQFVDVLHIAKPTISAQQLVDLLKPIKPRLYSISSSLEETPDEVHLTLNHVATTNQFGQRYGLASHFLTQDIDEGDEVNVFVEKNPKFKLPLAEEPVIMVGPGTGVAPFRAFLQHREALENTGKNWLFFGNPYFNTDFLYQVEIQNYLKSGTLTKVDLAFSRDSENGEKVYVQQKLLENAAEVWQWLEQGAYFYVCGDMHRMAKDVELALLSIIQRQGGKDEEQAKQYLKQLKLDNRYQRDIY
;
A
#
# COMPACT_ATOMS: atom_id res chain seq x y z
N MET A 1 -0.53 68.80 48.71
CA MET A 1 -0.29 67.96 49.89
C MET A 1 -1.45 66.96 49.96
N THR A 2 -1.26 65.75 49.42
CA THR A 2 -0.89 64.49 50.12
C THR A 2 -2.08 63.75 50.70
N ALA A 3 -2.23 62.49 50.27
CA ALA A 3 -2.40 61.33 51.16
C ALA A 3 -2.01 60.04 50.40
N LYS A 4 -0.76 59.60 50.61
CA LYS A 4 -0.36 58.19 50.84
C LYS A 4 -1.26 57.61 51.95
N GLU A 5 -1.56 56.32 52.15
CA GLU A 5 -1.12 54.97 51.80
C GLU A 5 -2.37 54.08 52.12
N GLN A 6 -2.62 52.93 51.50
CA GLN A 6 -2.17 51.62 52.00
C GLN A 6 -2.64 50.54 51.00
N GLN A 7 -1.70 49.85 50.34
CA GLN A 7 -1.95 48.51 49.81
C GLN A 7 -1.16 47.50 50.66
N PRO A 8 -1.74 46.34 50.98
CA PRO A 8 -1.13 45.37 51.88
C PRO A 8 0.13 44.74 51.27
N ASN A 9 1.22 44.85 52.03
CA ASN A 9 2.61 44.64 51.63
C ASN A 9 3.09 43.19 51.88
N TRP A 10 2.37 42.18 51.37
CA TRP A 10 2.76 40.75 51.54
C TRP A 10 3.08 40.00 50.24
N LEU A 11 3.09 40.68 49.09
CA LEU A 11 3.55 40.11 47.81
C LEU A 11 4.99 40.52 47.43
N ALA A 12 5.69 41.26 48.30
CA ALA A 12 7.01 41.82 48.02
C ALA A 12 8.19 40.87 48.35
N SER A 13 8.02 39.56 48.12
CA SER A 13 9.15 38.66 47.91
C SER A 13 8.98 38.04 46.52
N LYS A 14 9.82 38.44 45.56
CA LYS A 14 9.95 37.75 44.28
C LYS A 14 10.39 36.32 44.56
N LEU A 15 9.42 35.42 44.67
CA LEU A 15 9.62 33.98 44.81
C LEU A 15 10.22 33.36 43.52
N ILE A 16 10.19 34.10 42.41
CA ILE A 16 10.69 33.70 41.10
C ILE A 16 11.43 34.91 40.51
N GLY A 17 12.70 34.74 40.14
CA GLY A 17 13.54 35.83 39.62
C GLY A 17 13.07 36.36 38.26
N ASP A 18 13.27 37.65 37.99
CA ASP A 18 12.82 38.30 36.75
C ASP A 18 13.39 37.67 35.47
N GLU A 19 14.60 37.12 35.55
CA GLU A 19 15.26 36.43 34.44
C GLU A 19 14.54 35.13 34.06
N LEU A 20 13.99 34.42 35.06
CA LEU A 20 13.22 33.21 34.81
C LEU A 20 11.86 33.54 34.18
N ILE A 21 11.24 34.63 34.62
CA ILE A 21 9.97 35.11 34.04
C ILE A 21 10.18 35.58 32.59
N SER A 22 11.30 36.24 32.26
CA SER A 22 11.57 36.65 30.88
C SER A 22 11.82 35.44 29.97
N LYS A 23 12.54 34.42 30.44
CA LYS A 23 12.77 33.17 29.70
C LYS A 23 11.48 32.36 29.50
N ILE A 24 10.61 32.29 30.51
CA ILE A 24 9.30 31.61 30.37
C ILE A 24 8.43 32.32 29.33
N LYS A 25 8.46 33.66 29.30
CA LYS A 25 7.68 34.45 28.32
C LYS A 25 8.18 34.31 26.87
N SER A 26 9.42 33.88 26.65
CA SER A 26 9.95 33.62 25.31
C SER A 26 9.68 32.21 24.77
N LEU A 27 9.07 31.33 25.58
CA LEU A 27 8.75 29.96 25.15
C LEU A 27 7.45 29.89 24.34
N ASN A 28 7.40 28.97 23.38
CA ASN A 28 6.19 28.67 22.62
C ASN A 28 5.24 27.73 23.40
N ALA A 29 4.04 27.49 22.86
CA ALA A 29 2.99 26.73 23.55
C ALA A 29 3.40 25.27 23.88
N GLN A 30 4.19 24.63 23.02
CA GLN A 30 4.64 23.26 23.19
C GLN A 30 5.72 23.16 24.28
N GLU A 31 6.64 24.13 24.32
CA GLU A 31 7.67 24.26 25.35
C GLU A 31 7.09 24.60 26.73
N LEU A 32 6.05 25.45 26.78
CA LEU A 32 5.32 25.76 28.02
C LEU A 32 4.56 24.55 28.57
N SER A 33 3.95 23.75 27.68
CA SER A 33 3.27 22.51 28.07
C SER A 33 4.25 21.49 28.65
N TRP A 34 5.42 21.34 28.02
CA TRP A 34 6.49 20.47 28.53
C TRP A 34 7.03 20.95 29.89
N LEU A 35 7.28 22.25 30.04
CA LEU A 35 7.73 22.84 31.31
C LEU A 35 6.69 22.67 32.43
N SER A 36 5.40 22.78 32.10
CA SER A 36 4.30 22.54 33.04
C SER A 36 4.27 21.09 33.54
N GLY A 37 4.39 20.11 32.63
CA GLY A 37 4.47 18.70 32.98
C GLY A 37 5.70 18.36 33.83
N TYR A 38 6.86 18.93 33.49
CA TYR A 38 8.10 18.76 34.26
C TYR A 38 7.97 19.32 35.70
N CYS A 39 7.39 20.51 35.86
CA CYS A 39 7.13 21.10 37.17
C CYS A 39 6.10 20.30 38.00
N ALA A 40 5.06 19.74 37.36
CA ALA A 40 4.08 18.87 38.01
C ALA A 40 4.74 17.58 38.54
N GLY A 41 5.63 16.96 37.75
CA GLY A 41 6.39 15.79 38.19
C GLY A 41 7.36 16.09 39.34
N LEU A 42 7.92 17.31 39.39
CA LEU A 42 8.75 17.75 40.51
C LEU A 42 7.93 17.94 41.79
N LEU A 43 6.66 18.35 41.70
CA LEU A 43 5.78 18.52 42.86
C LEU A 43 5.37 17.19 43.50
N GLU A 44 5.25 16.11 42.71
CA GLU A 44 5.01 14.75 43.23
C GLU A 44 6.23 14.18 43.98
N GLY A 45 7.43 14.74 43.75
CA GLY A 45 8.67 14.32 44.41
C GLY A 45 9.02 15.07 45.71
N VAL A 46 8.23 16.05 46.14
CA VAL A 46 8.51 16.86 47.34
C VAL A 46 7.61 16.45 48.50
N ASP A 47 8.12 15.57 49.37
CA ASP A 47 7.55 15.28 50.68
C ASP A 47 7.55 16.54 51.55
N ASN A 48 6.39 17.17 51.73
CA ASN A 48 6.21 18.24 52.72
C ASN A 48 5.16 17.87 53.75
N SER A 49 5.67 17.36 54.88
CA SER A 49 4.93 17.16 56.13
C SER A 49 4.55 18.52 56.75
N ALA A 50 3.34 18.60 57.32
CA ALA A 50 2.74 19.71 58.10
C ALA A 50 2.13 20.83 57.23
N VAL A 51 0.82 21.10 57.24
CA VAL A 51 -0.01 21.54 58.38
C VAL A 51 -1.48 21.25 58.06
N ALA A 52 -2.17 20.65 59.03
CA ALA A 52 -3.59 20.33 58.96
C ALA A 52 -4.48 21.55 59.26
N ILE A 53 -5.49 21.80 58.43
CA ILE A 53 -6.69 22.56 58.82
C ILE A 53 -7.90 21.64 58.60
N LYS A 54 -8.68 21.45 59.68
CA LYS A 54 -9.72 20.43 59.87
C LYS A 54 -10.91 20.56 58.90
N PRO A 55 -11.48 19.44 58.43
CA PRO A 55 -12.79 19.42 57.77
C PRO A 55 -13.92 19.35 58.81
N THR A 56 -14.97 20.15 58.58
CA THR A 56 -16.26 20.06 59.30
C THR A 56 -17.21 19.22 58.44
N GLN A 57 -17.59 18.03 58.91
CA GLN A 57 -18.69 17.19 58.39
C GLN A 57 -20.01 17.52 59.13
N PRO A 58 -21.21 17.03 58.72
CA PRO A 58 -21.63 16.39 57.46
C PRO A 58 -22.99 16.90 56.89
N SER A 59 -23.28 16.62 55.63
CA SER A 59 -24.63 16.20 55.22
C SER A 59 -24.54 15.14 54.14
N LEU A 60 -25.37 14.11 54.26
CA LEU A 60 -25.38 12.92 53.41
C LEU A 60 -25.69 13.30 51.96
N GLY A 61 -24.68 13.15 51.10
CA GLY A 61 -24.81 13.02 49.65
C GLY A 61 -24.16 11.70 49.23
N THR A 62 -24.91 10.94 48.44
CA THR A 62 -24.62 9.64 47.82
C THR A 62 -23.16 9.45 47.37
N PRO A 63 -22.56 8.24 47.46
CA PRO A 63 -21.21 8.01 46.94
C PRO A 63 -21.16 8.30 45.44
N VAL A 64 -20.31 9.26 45.06
CA VAL A 64 -19.95 9.49 43.66
C VAL A 64 -19.16 8.27 43.18
N SER A 65 -19.77 7.54 42.27
CA SER A 65 -19.17 6.49 41.47
C SER A 65 -17.94 7.03 40.74
N THR A 66 -16.83 6.29 40.78
CA THR A 66 -15.73 6.41 39.80
C THR A 66 -16.30 6.39 38.39
N GLU A 67 -16.29 7.52 37.70
CA GLU A 67 -16.65 7.59 36.28
C GLU A 67 -15.67 6.72 35.48
N SER A 68 -16.18 5.61 34.92
CA SER A 68 -15.43 4.81 33.96
C SER A 68 -15.31 5.62 32.67
N ARG A 69 -14.15 6.26 32.44
CA ARG A 69 -13.84 6.85 31.14
C ARG A 69 -13.98 5.76 30.08
N LEU A 70 -14.81 6.00 29.07
CA LEU A 70 -14.99 5.09 27.93
C LEU A 70 -13.64 4.80 27.27
N LYS A 71 -13.36 3.52 27.00
CA LYS A 71 -12.17 3.10 26.26
C LYS A 71 -12.18 3.77 24.87
N PRO A 72 -11.02 4.18 24.32
CA PRO A 72 -10.98 4.75 22.97
C PRO A 72 -11.35 3.70 21.91
N ALA A 73 -11.69 4.17 20.72
CA ALA A 73 -11.77 3.34 19.54
C ALA A 73 -10.37 3.06 18.98
N LEU A 74 -10.16 1.89 18.38
CA LEU A 74 -8.98 1.54 17.61
C LEU A 74 -9.32 1.64 16.13
N VAL A 75 -8.63 2.53 15.41
CA VAL A 75 -8.57 2.54 13.95
C VAL A 75 -7.30 1.83 13.55
N MET A 76 -7.40 0.74 12.80
CA MET A 76 -6.24 0.00 12.32
C MET A 76 -6.27 -0.17 10.81
N TYR A 77 -5.09 -0.12 10.19
CA TYR A 77 -4.90 -0.32 8.76
C TYR A 77 -3.96 -1.49 8.47
N ALA A 78 -4.30 -2.22 7.40
CA ALA A 78 -3.47 -3.21 6.75
C ALA A 78 -3.26 -2.79 5.29
N SER A 79 -2.09 -2.29 4.95
CA SER A 79 -1.85 -1.55 3.71
C SER A 79 -0.55 -1.95 3.03
N GLN A 80 -0.61 -2.37 1.76
CA GLN A 80 0.61 -2.66 0.99
C GLN A 80 1.24 -1.37 0.43
N THR A 81 0.46 -0.55 -0.26
CA THR A 81 0.94 0.65 -0.97
C THR A 81 0.55 1.98 -0.31
N GLY A 82 -0.24 1.97 0.77
CA GLY A 82 -0.68 3.19 1.47
C GLY A 82 -2.18 3.48 1.36
N ASN A 83 -2.90 2.92 0.38
CA ASN A 83 -4.32 3.25 0.15
C ASN A 83 -5.23 2.94 1.35
N ALA A 84 -5.10 1.77 1.99
CA ALA A 84 -5.86 1.46 3.19
C ALA A 84 -5.46 2.36 4.38
N GLN A 85 -4.18 2.74 4.48
CA GLN A 85 -3.70 3.67 5.49
C GLN A 85 -4.34 5.06 5.33
N ALA A 86 -4.42 5.58 4.10
CA ALA A 86 -5.07 6.87 3.83
C ALA A 86 -6.55 6.87 4.24
N VAL A 87 -7.29 5.79 3.96
CA VAL A 87 -8.70 5.65 4.42
C VAL A 87 -8.79 5.61 5.94
N ALA A 88 -7.85 4.94 6.62
CA ALA A 88 -7.80 4.91 8.08
C ALA A 88 -7.48 6.27 8.70
N GLU A 89 -6.57 7.03 8.10
CA GLU A 89 -6.24 8.40 8.50
C GLU A 89 -7.46 9.32 8.35
N ALA A 90 -8.17 9.22 7.22
CA ALA A 90 -9.41 9.96 6.98
C ALA A 90 -10.50 9.60 8.01
N LEU A 91 -10.65 8.32 8.36
CA LEU A 91 -11.57 7.88 9.41
C LEU A 91 -11.17 8.43 10.78
N HIS A 92 -9.88 8.36 11.14
CA HIS A 92 -9.37 8.87 12.41
C HIS A 92 -9.59 10.37 12.56
N GLN A 93 -9.34 11.13 11.49
CA GLN A 93 -9.62 12.58 11.43
C GLN A 93 -11.12 12.85 11.58
N SER A 94 -11.97 12.14 10.84
CA SER A 94 -13.44 12.28 10.92
C SER A 94 -13.99 12.01 12.33
N LEU A 95 -13.49 10.96 13.00
CA LEU A 95 -13.85 10.63 14.38
C LEU A 95 -13.41 11.71 15.37
N SER A 96 -12.17 12.20 15.23
CA SER A 96 -11.61 13.25 16.08
C SER A 96 -12.39 14.56 15.95
N SER A 97 -12.73 14.98 14.72
CA SER A 97 -13.58 16.14 14.46
C SER A 97 -15.01 16.00 15.01
N ASN A 98 -15.47 14.77 15.25
CA ASN A 98 -16.77 14.47 15.83
C ASN A 98 -16.72 14.17 17.34
N GLY A 99 -15.58 14.40 18.00
CA GLY A 99 -15.42 14.24 19.45
C GLY A 99 -15.33 12.79 19.93
N VAL A 100 -15.04 11.84 19.04
CA VAL A 100 -14.85 10.42 19.39
C VAL A 100 -13.35 10.18 19.62
N GLU A 101 -12.98 9.75 20.83
CA GLU A 101 -11.59 9.42 21.17
C GLU A 101 -11.15 8.14 20.42
N ALA A 102 -10.17 8.26 19.53
CA ALA A 102 -9.68 7.16 18.70
C ALA A 102 -8.16 7.14 18.59
N VAL A 103 -7.58 5.94 18.46
CA VAL A 103 -6.14 5.71 18.25
C VAL A 103 -5.95 5.06 16.88
N LEU A 104 -5.05 5.61 16.06
CA LEU A 104 -4.65 5.06 14.77
C LEU A 104 -3.38 4.20 14.92
N LYS A 105 -3.39 2.97 14.36
CA LYS A 105 -2.22 2.07 14.36
C LYS A 105 -2.11 1.25 13.08
N SER A 106 -0.88 0.90 12.69
CA SER A 106 -0.64 -0.21 11.76
C SER A 106 -0.97 -1.53 12.44
N THR A 107 -1.42 -2.52 11.67
CA THR A 107 -1.56 -3.91 12.14
C THR A 107 -0.25 -4.53 12.65
N LEU A 108 0.93 -4.05 12.21
CA LEU A 108 2.23 -4.51 12.72
C LEU A 108 2.46 -4.20 14.20
N ASP A 109 1.90 -3.09 14.67
CA ASP A 109 2.07 -2.56 16.03
C ASP A 109 1.09 -3.16 17.03
N ILE A 110 0.18 -4.02 16.58
CA ILE A 110 -0.92 -4.53 17.40
C ILE A 110 -0.61 -5.94 17.87
N LYS A 111 -0.61 -6.13 19.19
CA LYS A 111 -0.60 -7.47 19.80
C LYS A 111 -2.01 -7.97 20.01
N LEU A 112 -2.25 -9.26 19.76
CA LEU A 112 -3.56 -9.90 19.87
C LEU A 112 -4.32 -9.60 21.18
N LYS A 113 -3.60 -9.52 22.31
CA LYS A 113 -4.20 -9.26 23.63
C LYS A 113 -4.68 -7.82 23.82
N GLU A 114 -4.12 -6.87 23.07
CA GLU A 114 -4.44 -5.44 23.19
C GLU A 114 -5.83 -5.11 22.64
N LEU A 115 -6.38 -5.96 21.75
CA LEU A 115 -7.69 -5.75 21.13
C LEU A 115 -8.83 -5.57 22.16
N ALA A 116 -8.75 -6.23 23.32
CA ALA A 116 -9.75 -6.11 24.38
C ALA A 116 -9.72 -4.77 25.15
N ASN A 117 -8.73 -3.91 24.88
CA ASN A 117 -8.56 -2.63 25.56
C ASN A 117 -9.37 -1.49 24.92
N TYR A 118 -10.09 -1.75 23.83
CA TYR A 118 -10.80 -0.74 23.05
C TYR A 118 -12.33 -0.92 23.14
N SER A 119 -13.08 0.16 22.86
CA SER A 119 -14.55 0.12 22.77
C SER A 119 -15.06 -0.25 21.38
N ALA A 120 -14.27 0.06 20.35
CA ALA A 120 -14.50 -0.32 18.98
C ALA A 120 -13.20 -0.66 18.25
N ILE A 121 -13.26 -1.53 17.25
CA ILE A 121 -12.15 -1.91 16.37
C ILE A 121 -12.61 -1.66 14.93
N LEU A 122 -12.01 -0.67 14.28
CA LEU A 122 -12.33 -0.23 12.92
C LEU A 122 -11.16 -0.59 12.02
N VAL A 123 -11.41 -1.38 10.99
CA VAL A 123 -10.36 -1.98 10.16
C VAL A 123 -10.49 -1.52 8.72
N THR A 124 -9.39 -1.04 8.16
CA THR A 124 -9.24 -0.87 6.71
C THR A 124 -8.16 -1.86 6.25
N ALA A 125 -8.47 -2.69 5.25
CA ALA A 125 -7.54 -3.73 4.83
C ALA A 125 -7.49 -3.84 3.31
N SER A 126 -6.30 -3.63 2.74
CA SER A 126 -6.02 -4.09 1.38
C SER A 126 -5.82 -5.61 1.35
N THR A 127 -5.99 -6.22 0.19
CA THR A 127 -5.64 -7.62 -0.09
C THR A 127 -4.62 -7.62 -1.22
N HIS A 128 -3.54 -8.39 -1.07
CA HIS A 128 -2.47 -8.48 -2.07
C HIS A 128 -2.46 -9.87 -2.72
N GLY A 129 -1.95 -9.96 -3.95
CA GLY A 129 -1.84 -11.23 -4.68
C GLY A 129 -3.14 -12.00 -4.82
N GLU A 130 -3.07 -13.29 -4.51
CA GLU A 130 -4.18 -14.26 -4.56
C GLU A 130 -4.83 -14.39 -3.18
N GLY A 131 -5.17 -13.26 -2.56
CA GLY A 131 -5.89 -13.23 -1.29
C GLY A 131 -5.00 -13.11 -0.05
N GLU A 132 -3.69 -12.91 -0.22
CA GLU A 132 -2.77 -12.74 0.90
C GLU A 132 -2.99 -11.39 1.63
N PRO A 133 -2.82 -11.36 2.97
CA PRO A 133 -2.77 -10.11 3.71
C PRO A 133 -1.56 -9.27 3.28
N PRO A 134 -1.67 -7.93 3.31
CA PRO A 134 -0.53 -7.04 3.19
C PRO A 134 0.53 -7.36 4.23
N ASP A 135 1.76 -6.98 3.93
CA ASP A 135 2.92 -7.28 4.75
C ASP A 135 2.80 -6.87 6.21
N ASP A 136 2.10 -5.76 6.44
CA ASP A 136 1.86 -5.24 7.77
C ASP A 136 0.80 -6.03 8.56
N ALA A 137 -0.06 -6.77 7.88
CA ALA A 137 -1.13 -7.56 8.48
C ALA A 137 -0.78 -9.03 8.74
N ILE A 138 0.26 -9.60 8.12
CA ILE A 138 0.55 -11.05 8.17
C ILE A 138 0.48 -11.60 9.60
N GLU A 139 1.21 -11.02 10.55
CA GLU A 139 1.29 -11.56 11.91
C GLU A 139 -0.04 -11.47 12.67
N LEU A 140 -0.75 -10.34 12.58
CA LEU A 140 -2.03 -10.15 13.26
C LEU A 140 -3.12 -11.04 12.62
N HIS A 141 -3.12 -11.14 11.29
CA HIS A 141 -4.00 -12.02 10.52
C HIS A 141 -3.80 -13.48 10.93
N GLU A 142 -2.56 -13.98 10.94
CA GLU A 142 -2.26 -15.33 11.41
C GLU A 142 -2.62 -15.55 12.90
N ALA A 143 -2.34 -14.56 13.75
CA ALA A 143 -2.67 -14.61 15.17
C ALA A 143 -4.18 -14.62 15.43
N LEU A 144 -4.97 -14.01 14.55
CA LEU A 144 -6.43 -14.02 14.61
C LEU A 144 -6.98 -15.32 14.02
N LEU A 145 -6.55 -15.76 12.85
CA LEU A 145 -7.19 -16.84 12.10
C LEU A 145 -6.66 -18.25 12.40
N SER A 146 -5.41 -18.40 12.87
CA SER A 146 -4.86 -19.73 13.14
C SER A 146 -5.60 -20.46 14.27
N LYS A 147 -5.68 -21.80 14.22
CA LYS A 147 -6.32 -22.62 15.27
C LYS A 147 -5.75 -22.36 16.68
N LYS A 148 -4.46 -22.04 16.75
CA LYS A 148 -3.77 -21.70 18.01
C LYS A 148 -4.07 -20.27 18.44
N GLY A 149 -4.13 -19.35 17.49
CA GLY A 149 -4.49 -17.95 17.67
C GLY A 149 -5.92 -17.76 18.15
N ALA A 150 -6.90 -18.40 17.48
CA ALA A 150 -8.31 -18.39 17.85
C ALA A 150 -8.56 -18.82 19.32
N LYS A 151 -7.79 -19.78 19.84
CA LYS A 151 -7.86 -20.20 21.25
C LYS A 151 -7.23 -19.21 22.24
N LYS A 152 -6.31 -18.37 21.77
CA LYS A 152 -5.58 -17.36 22.57
C LYS A 152 -6.17 -15.96 22.42
N ARG A 153 -7.13 -15.78 21.51
CA ARG A 153 -7.83 -14.52 21.27
C ARG A 153 -8.53 -14.09 22.56
N PRO A 154 -8.41 -12.81 22.98
CA PRO A 154 -9.21 -12.34 24.10
C PRO A 154 -10.70 -12.32 23.73
N SER A 155 -11.57 -12.35 24.74
CA SER A 155 -12.99 -12.07 24.51
C SER A 155 -13.15 -10.63 24.04
N LEU A 156 -13.88 -10.44 22.95
CA LEU A 156 -14.24 -9.14 22.39
C LEU A 156 -15.72 -8.80 22.67
N GLU A 157 -16.33 -9.47 23.65
CA GLU A 157 -17.69 -9.19 24.10
C GLU A 157 -17.84 -7.72 24.51
N GLY A 158 -18.87 -7.06 23.97
CA GLY A 158 -19.13 -5.65 24.23
C GLY A 158 -18.30 -4.68 23.37
N ILE A 159 -17.43 -5.18 22.49
CA ILE A 159 -16.67 -4.36 21.54
C ILE A 159 -17.43 -4.29 20.21
N LYS A 160 -17.48 -3.12 19.60
CA LYS A 160 -18.03 -2.92 18.26
C LYS A 160 -16.95 -3.07 17.19
N HIS A 161 -17.30 -3.49 15.99
CA HIS A 161 -16.36 -3.46 14.87
C HIS A 161 -16.96 -3.01 13.56
N ALA A 162 -16.13 -2.53 12.65
CA ALA A 162 -16.49 -2.27 11.26
C ALA A 162 -15.27 -2.53 10.38
N VAL A 163 -15.49 -3.07 9.19
CA VAL A 163 -14.40 -3.39 8.26
C VAL A 163 -14.67 -2.81 6.89
N LEU A 164 -13.65 -2.22 6.29
CA LEU A 164 -13.59 -1.87 4.87
C LEU A 164 -12.42 -2.62 4.22
N GLY A 165 -12.73 -3.31 3.12
CA GLY A 165 -11.75 -3.99 2.29
C GLY A 165 -11.44 -3.21 1.03
N LEU A 166 -10.17 -3.07 0.69
CA LEU A 166 -9.70 -2.63 -0.61
C LEU A 166 -9.16 -3.85 -1.36
N GLY A 167 -9.61 -4.08 -2.59
CA GLY A 167 -9.14 -5.20 -3.38
C GLY A 167 -9.54 -5.08 -4.83
N ASP A 168 -9.39 -6.19 -5.55
CA ASP A 168 -9.61 -6.24 -6.98
C ASP A 168 -10.52 -7.42 -7.32
N SER A 169 -11.70 -7.15 -7.88
CA SER A 169 -12.69 -8.21 -8.17
C SER A 169 -12.38 -9.06 -9.42
N SER A 170 -11.27 -8.80 -10.10
CA SER A 170 -10.73 -9.67 -11.16
C SER A 170 -10.00 -10.89 -10.58
N TYR A 171 -9.51 -10.80 -9.34
CA TYR A 171 -8.86 -11.91 -8.63
C TYR A 171 -9.88 -12.82 -7.94
N GLU A 172 -9.54 -14.10 -7.76
CA GLU A 172 -10.45 -15.08 -7.13
C GLU A 172 -10.79 -14.71 -5.69
N PHE A 173 -9.80 -14.20 -4.95
CA PHE A 173 -9.90 -13.89 -3.52
C PHE A 173 -10.15 -12.40 -3.25
N PHE A 174 -11.17 -11.83 -3.92
CA PHE A 174 -11.56 -10.43 -3.78
C PHE A 174 -11.76 -10.00 -2.30
N CYS A 175 -10.99 -9.01 -1.84
CA CYS A 175 -11.00 -8.45 -0.47
C CYS A 175 -10.90 -9.51 0.65
N GLN A 176 -10.18 -10.62 0.42
CA GLN A 176 -10.13 -11.74 1.36
C GLN A 176 -9.62 -11.35 2.74
N THR A 177 -8.60 -10.50 2.81
CA THR A 177 -8.02 -10.04 4.09
C THR A 177 -9.06 -9.33 4.96
N ALA A 178 -9.92 -8.49 4.35
CA ALA A 178 -10.98 -7.80 5.06
C ALA A 178 -12.07 -8.76 5.55
N LYS A 179 -12.49 -9.71 4.71
CA LYS A 179 -13.44 -10.77 5.08
C LYS A 179 -12.91 -11.60 6.26
N ASP A 180 -11.61 -11.90 6.25
CA ASP A 180 -10.94 -12.64 7.30
C ASP A 180 -10.91 -11.87 8.63
N PHE A 181 -10.61 -10.56 8.60
CA PHE A 181 -10.67 -9.71 9.78
C PHE A 181 -12.10 -9.63 10.35
N ASP A 182 -13.10 -9.36 9.50
CA ASP A 182 -14.51 -9.26 9.93
C ASP A 182 -14.98 -10.55 10.60
N LYS A 183 -14.68 -11.69 9.98
CA LYS A 183 -14.98 -13.01 10.53
C LYS A 183 -14.26 -13.25 11.85
N ALA A 184 -12.95 -12.97 11.91
CA ALA A 184 -12.17 -13.22 13.12
C ALA A 184 -12.59 -12.31 14.29
N LEU A 185 -13.00 -11.06 14.03
CA LEU A 185 -13.52 -10.18 15.07
C LEU A 185 -14.88 -10.70 15.58
N SER A 186 -15.79 -11.03 14.66
CA SER A 186 -17.11 -11.60 14.98
C SER A 186 -17.02 -12.90 15.77
N ASP A 187 -16.15 -13.84 15.35
CA ASP A 187 -15.87 -15.10 16.06
C ASP A 187 -15.28 -14.85 17.46
N GLY A 188 -14.68 -13.67 17.70
CA GLY A 188 -14.17 -13.23 19.00
C GLY A 188 -15.22 -12.64 19.93
N GLY A 189 -16.45 -12.44 19.47
CA GLY A 189 -17.58 -11.92 20.26
C GLY A 189 -17.87 -10.42 20.06
N SER A 190 -17.15 -9.73 19.17
CA SER A 190 -17.50 -8.34 18.82
C SER A 190 -18.76 -8.29 17.96
N VAL A 191 -19.44 -7.14 17.99
CA VAL A 191 -20.66 -6.92 17.22
C VAL A 191 -20.40 -5.92 16.11
N SER A 192 -20.66 -6.32 14.87
CA SER A 192 -20.48 -5.43 13.73
C SER A 192 -21.44 -4.23 13.80
N LEU A 193 -20.94 -3.04 13.49
CA LEU A 193 -21.72 -1.81 13.34
C LEU A 193 -22.54 -1.86 12.03
N GLN A 194 -21.93 -2.41 10.98
CA GLN A 194 -22.52 -2.56 9.66
C GLN A 194 -21.88 -3.73 8.91
N ALA A 195 -22.47 -4.17 7.80
CA ALA A 195 -21.84 -5.19 6.96
C ALA A 195 -20.46 -4.69 6.45
N PRO A 196 -19.48 -5.59 6.27
CA PRO A 196 -18.20 -5.19 5.70
C PRO A 196 -18.40 -4.60 4.30
N VAL A 197 -17.78 -3.45 4.03
CA VAL A 197 -17.79 -2.82 2.70
C VAL A 197 -16.56 -3.30 1.95
N LEU A 198 -16.76 -3.85 0.75
CA LEU A 198 -15.69 -4.43 -0.07
C LEU A 198 -15.57 -3.60 -1.35
N CYS A 199 -14.55 -2.74 -1.40
CA CYS A 199 -14.29 -1.86 -2.52
C CYS A 199 -13.42 -2.53 -3.59
N ASP A 200 -13.72 -2.22 -4.84
CA ASP A 200 -12.86 -2.53 -5.98
C ASP A 200 -11.80 -1.42 -6.17
N VAL A 201 -11.01 -1.45 -7.25
CA VAL A 201 -9.92 -0.48 -7.49
C VAL A 201 -10.41 0.98 -7.49
N ASP A 202 -11.64 1.26 -7.89
CA ASP A 202 -12.36 2.54 -7.80
C ASP A 202 -13.01 2.76 -6.42
N TYR A 203 -12.22 2.70 -5.35
CA TYR A 203 -12.72 2.63 -3.97
C TYR A 203 -13.15 3.96 -3.33
N GLU A 204 -12.75 5.11 -3.88
CA GLU A 204 -12.74 6.40 -3.16
C GLU A 204 -14.13 6.79 -2.65
N ASP A 205 -15.14 6.79 -3.52
CA ASP A 205 -16.52 7.15 -3.16
C ASP A 205 -17.08 6.20 -2.10
N SER A 206 -16.90 4.88 -2.31
CA SER A 206 -17.36 3.86 -1.37
C SER A 206 -16.66 3.97 -0.01
N ALA A 207 -15.39 4.33 -0.01
CA ALA A 207 -14.61 4.55 1.21
C ALA A 207 -15.06 5.82 1.94
N GLN A 208 -15.33 6.91 1.23
CA GLN A 208 -15.84 8.16 1.81
C GLN A 208 -17.22 7.96 2.44
N ASP A 209 -18.12 7.25 1.76
CA ASP A 209 -19.43 6.88 2.29
C ASP A 209 -19.30 6.02 3.55
N TRP A 210 -18.41 5.02 3.52
CA TRP A 210 -18.14 4.16 4.68
C TRP A 210 -17.59 4.95 5.87
N VAL A 211 -16.63 5.85 5.66
CA VAL A 211 -16.07 6.73 6.71
C VAL A 211 -17.19 7.55 7.37
N SER A 212 -18.08 8.13 6.55
CA SER A 212 -19.20 8.93 7.03
C SER A 212 -20.18 8.10 7.86
N GLN A 213 -20.54 6.90 7.39
CA GLN A 213 -21.48 6.00 8.07
C GLN A 213 -20.94 5.43 9.39
N VAL A 214 -19.67 5.01 9.41
CA VAL A 214 -19.01 4.49 10.61
C VAL A 214 -18.85 5.59 11.66
N THR A 215 -18.46 6.80 11.24
CA THR A 215 -18.33 7.96 12.14
C THR A 215 -19.66 8.25 12.84
N ALA A 216 -20.76 8.31 12.08
CA ALA A 216 -22.09 8.55 12.63
C ALA A 216 -22.53 7.43 13.59
N SER A 217 -22.38 6.17 13.17
CA SER A 217 -22.76 5.00 13.98
C SER A 217 -22.01 4.93 15.30
N LEU A 218 -20.71 5.23 15.29
CA LEU A 218 -19.89 5.19 16.49
C LEU A 218 -20.17 6.37 17.43
N LYS A 219 -20.45 7.56 16.89
CA LYS A 219 -20.89 8.72 17.67
C LYS A 219 -22.20 8.43 18.41
N ASP A 220 -23.17 7.85 17.72
CA ASP A 220 -24.45 7.46 18.33
C ASP A 220 -24.24 6.41 19.43
N TYR A 221 -23.36 5.43 19.19
CA TYR A 221 -23.00 4.42 20.18
C TYR A 221 -22.33 5.02 21.43
N VAL A 222 -21.34 5.89 21.26
CA VAL A 222 -20.65 6.57 22.38
C VAL A 222 -21.63 7.45 23.17
N THR A 223 -22.52 8.16 22.47
CA THR A 223 -23.57 8.97 23.09
C THR A 223 -24.55 8.10 23.89
N SER A 224 -24.91 6.92 23.37
CA SER A 224 -25.82 5.98 24.05
C SER A 224 -25.24 5.36 25.34
N LEU A 225 -23.91 5.36 25.50
CA LEU A 225 -23.20 4.80 26.66
C LEU A 225 -22.98 5.83 27.80
N GLY A 226 -23.57 7.03 27.69
CA GLY A 226 -23.44 8.06 28.71
C GLY A 226 -22.15 8.89 28.59
N GLY A 227 -21.52 8.91 27.41
CA GLY A 227 -20.49 9.89 27.09
C GLY A 227 -21.11 11.27 26.93
N ASP A 228 -21.15 12.06 28.01
CA ASP A 228 -21.42 13.50 27.91
C ASP A 228 -20.34 14.11 27.02
N SER A 229 -20.74 14.50 25.81
CA SER A 229 -19.93 15.34 24.94
C SER A 229 -19.82 16.70 25.61
N ALA A 230 -18.78 16.90 26.40
CA ALA A 230 -18.34 18.23 26.77
C ALA A 230 -17.96 18.95 25.48
N ASN A 231 -18.84 19.84 25.02
CA ASN A 231 -18.56 20.84 24.00
C ASN A 231 -17.28 21.58 24.36
N SER A 232 -16.14 21.11 23.85
CA SER A 232 -14.97 21.96 23.70
C SER A 232 -15.24 22.82 22.48
N VAL A 233 -15.58 24.08 22.75
CA VAL A 233 -15.44 25.18 21.80
C VAL A 233 -13.98 25.18 21.35
N VAL A 234 -13.73 24.60 20.18
CA VAL A 234 -12.44 24.74 19.50
C VAL A 234 -12.48 26.09 18.82
N ASP A 235 -11.72 27.05 19.36
CA ASP A 235 -11.40 28.28 18.65
C ASP A 235 -10.68 27.88 17.36
N VAL A 236 -11.34 28.11 16.23
CA VAL A 236 -10.77 27.95 14.90
C VAL A 236 -9.74 29.07 14.72
N ILE A 237 -8.50 28.82 15.13
CA ILE A 237 -7.36 29.56 14.60
C ILE A 237 -7.03 28.89 13.27
N SER A 238 -7.63 29.42 12.21
CA SER A 238 -7.18 29.23 10.84
C SER A 238 -5.74 29.75 10.75
N THR A 239 -4.79 28.83 10.92
CA THR A 239 -3.43 29.02 10.44
C THR A 239 -3.49 28.79 8.95
N GLU A 240 -3.25 29.84 8.17
CA GLU A 240 -2.91 29.72 6.76
C GLU A 240 -1.66 28.84 6.69
N THR A 241 -1.88 27.57 6.39
CA THR A 241 -0.82 26.67 5.97
C THR A 241 -0.25 27.21 4.67
N ASP A 242 1.06 27.37 4.68
CA ASP A 242 1.91 27.48 3.50
C ASP A 242 1.35 26.67 2.33
N VAL A 243 1.41 27.29 1.17
CA VAL A 243 0.99 26.76 -0.13
C VAL A 243 1.51 25.33 -0.27
N ALA A 244 0.60 24.36 -0.10
CA ALA A 244 0.85 22.99 -0.50
C ALA A 244 1.26 23.01 -1.98
N PRO A 245 2.30 22.25 -2.39
CA PRO A 245 2.57 22.08 -3.81
C PRO A 245 1.29 21.57 -4.47
N ALA A 246 0.98 22.10 -5.67
CA ALA A 246 -0.25 21.81 -6.39
C ALA A 246 -0.53 20.30 -6.36
N ALA A 247 -1.65 19.89 -5.75
CA ALA A 247 -2.07 18.51 -5.77
C ALA A 247 -2.09 18.04 -7.23
N ASN A 248 -1.48 16.88 -7.53
CA ASN A 248 -1.54 16.27 -8.85
C ASN A 248 -3.01 16.28 -9.29
N ILE A 249 -3.33 17.07 -10.33
CA ILE A 249 -4.69 17.21 -10.86
C ILE A 249 -5.13 15.98 -11.67
N TYR A 250 -4.19 15.09 -11.96
CA TYR A 250 -4.41 13.88 -12.71
C TYR A 250 -4.42 12.66 -11.78
N ASP A 251 -5.42 11.82 -12.00
CA ASP A 251 -5.64 10.58 -11.28
C ASP A 251 -6.20 9.53 -12.26
N LYS A 252 -6.56 8.34 -11.76
CA LYS A 252 -7.11 7.26 -12.61
C LYS A 252 -8.41 7.63 -13.35
N ASN A 253 -9.18 8.59 -12.83
CA ASN A 253 -10.45 9.04 -13.41
C ASN A 253 -10.26 10.24 -14.35
N ASN A 254 -9.17 10.98 -14.18
CA ASN A 254 -8.74 12.08 -15.02
C ASN A 254 -7.24 11.91 -15.36
N PRO A 255 -6.86 10.96 -16.23
CA PRO A 255 -5.45 10.74 -16.56
C PRO A 255 -4.91 11.85 -17.47
N PHE A 256 -3.60 12.03 -17.45
CA PHE A 256 -2.88 12.89 -18.39
C PHE A 256 -2.58 12.15 -19.68
N ALA A 257 -2.88 12.74 -20.84
CA ALA A 257 -2.45 12.19 -22.13
C ALA A 257 -1.00 12.61 -22.39
N ALA A 258 -0.09 11.65 -22.34
CA ALA A 258 1.35 11.84 -22.41
C ALA A 258 1.93 11.23 -23.69
N THR A 259 2.92 11.86 -24.30
CA THR A 259 3.59 11.34 -25.50
C THR A 259 4.58 10.25 -25.13
N VAL A 260 4.61 9.15 -25.88
CA VAL A 260 5.64 8.12 -25.75
C VAL A 260 6.85 8.51 -26.60
N GLU A 261 7.99 8.76 -25.97
CA GLU A 261 9.20 9.24 -26.66
C GLU A 261 10.08 8.08 -27.14
N THR A 262 10.23 7.04 -26.31
CA THR A 262 11.12 5.90 -26.60
C THR A 262 10.43 4.59 -26.31
N ILE A 263 10.53 3.63 -27.24
CA ILE A 263 10.14 2.22 -27.03
C ILE A 263 11.33 1.32 -27.37
N GLN A 264 12.16 1.02 -26.37
CA GLN A 264 13.40 0.29 -26.59
C GLN A 264 13.38 -1.09 -25.97
N ARG A 265 13.53 -2.14 -26.79
CA ARG A 265 13.85 -3.48 -26.26
C ARG A 265 15.27 -3.49 -25.69
N ILE A 266 15.38 -3.76 -24.39
CA ILE A 266 16.66 -3.79 -23.65
C ILE A 266 17.18 -5.22 -23.37
N THR A 267 16.49 -6.22 -23.92
CA THR A 267 16.95 -7.62 -23.92
C THR A 267 17.46 -8.02 -25.30
N GLY A 268 18.54 -8.79 -25.33
CA GLY A 268 19.15 -9.29 -26.56
C GLY A 268 18.31 -10.37 -27.25
N GLN A 269 18.64 -10.62 -28.52
CA GLN A 269 18.05 -11.71 -29.29
C GLN A 269 18.33 -13.06 -28.62
N GLY A 270 17.30 -13.91 -28.48
CA GLY A 270 17.43 -15.21 -27.81
C GLY A 270 17.17 -15.18 -26.30
N SER A 271 16.95 -14.00 -25.71
CA SER A 271 16.40 -13.88 -24.36
C SER A 271 15.04 -14.60 -24.26
N PRO A 272 14.77 -15.35 -23.18
CA PRO A 272 13.48 -16.01 -22.96
C PRO A 272 12.34 -15.03 -22.64
N LYS A 273 12.65 -13.76 -22.36
CA LYS A 273 11.69 -12.69 -22.12
C LYS A 273 12.04 -11.48 -22.99
N GLU A 274 11.03 -10.71 -23.38
CA GLU A 274 11.25 -9.43 -24.03
C GLU A 274 10.99 -8.33 -23.01
N THR A 275 12.06 -7.70 -22.52
CA THR A 275 11.98 -6.54 -21.62
C THR A 275 12.23 -5.26 -22.41
N TYR A 276 11.40 -4.25 -22.13
CA TYR A 276 11.41 -2.94 -22.76
C TYR A 276 11.68 -1.84 -21.73
N HIS A 277 12.41 -0.83 -22.18
CA HIS A 277 12.53 0.49 -21.59
C HIS A 277 11.59 1.42 -22.35
N ILE A 278 10.70 2.10 -21.64
CA ILE A 278 9.75 3.06 -22.21
C ILE A 278 10.01 4.43 -21.58
N GLU A 279 10.05 5.49 -22.39
CA GLU A 279 10.15 6.88 -21.93
C GLU A 279 8.88 7.62 -22.32
N ILE A 280 8.30 8.37 -21.38
CA ILE A 280 7.04 9.09 -21.55
C ILE A 280 7.25 10.53 -21.13
N ASP A 281 6.89 11.47 -22.01
CA ASP A 281 6.97 12.91 -21.80
C ASP A 281 5.88 13.40 -20.84
N LEU A 282 6.28 14.08 -19.78
CA LEU A 282 5.44 14.71 -18.77
C LEU A 282 5.41 16.24 -18.88
N THR A 283 6.00 16.82 -19.92
CA THR A 283 5.97 18.26 -20.18
C THR A 283 4.54 18.80 -20.08
N ASP A 284 4.38 19.98 -19.45
CA ASP A 284 3.11 20.67 -19.21
C ASP A 284 2.09 19.94 -18.31
N SER A 285 2.39 18.73 -17.81
CA SER A 285 1.48 17.99 -16.92
C SER A 285 1.48 18.50 -15.47
N ASN A 286 2.60 19.08 -15.01
CA ASN A 286 2.87 19.32 -13.59
C ASN A 286 2.78 18.04 -12.72
N LEU A 287 2.86 16.84 -13.33
CA LEU A 287 2.92 15.59 -12.58
C LEU A 287 4.25 15.50 -11.83
N VAL A 288 4.16 15.29 -10.52
CA VAL A 288 5.34 15.08 -9.67
C VAL A 288 5.36 13.66 -9.14
N TYR A 289 6.47 12.96 -9.33
CA TYR A 289 6.74 11.63 -8.80
C TYR A 289 8.08 11.58 -8.07
N GLU A 290 8.21 10.63 -7.14
CA GLU A 290 9.46 10.35 -6.44
C GLU A 290 9.91 8.91 -6.77
N PRO A 291 11.22 8.61 -6.72
CA PRO A 291 11.67 7.24 -6.86
C PRO A 291 10.91 6.27 -5.94
N GLY A 292 10.46 5.16 -6.52
CA GLY A 292 9.62 4.16 -5.84
C GLY A 292 8.11 4.39 -5.94
N ASP A 293 7.65 5.52 -6.51
CA ASP A 293 6.27 5.64 -6.99
C ASP A 293 6.02 4.74 -8.22
N ALA A 294 4.75 4.56 -8.57
CA ALA A 294 4.34 3.83 -9.76
C ALA A 294 3.62 4.75 -10.75
N LEU A 295 3.71 4.43 -12.04
CA LEU A 295 2.92 5.06 -13.09
C LEU A 295 1.77 4.12 -13.48
N GLY A 296 0.55 4.62 -13.40
CA GLY A 296 -0.64 3.96 -13.90
C GLY A 296 -0.85 4.25 -15.37
N ILE A 297 -1.05 3.19 -16.16
CA ILE A 297 -1.31 3.24 -17.61
C ILE A 297 -2.73 2.79 -17.90
N ILE A 298 -3.49 3.58 -18.65
CA ILE A 298 -4.79 3.19 -19.19
C ILE A 298 -4.59 2.60 -20.58
N ALA A 299 -4.70 1.28 -20.69
CA ALA A 299 -4.58 0.55 -21.94
C ALA A 299 -5.95 0.22 -22.56
N HIS A 300 -5.95 -0.15 -23.85
CA HIS A 300 -7.15 -0.49 -24.60
C HIS A 300 -7.04 -1.87 -25.23
N ASN A 301 -8.17 -2.56 -25.40
CA ASN A 301 -8.16 -3.85 -26.09
C ASN A 301 -7.79 -3.67 -27.55
N LYS A 302 -6.96 -4.57 -28.04
CA LYS A 302 -6.53 -4.63 -29.43
C LYS A 302 -7.72 -4.83 -30.38
N ALA A 303 -7.73 -4.09 -31.49
CA ALA A 303 -8.84 -4.10 -32.46
C ALA A 303 -9.11 -5.50 -33.03
N GLU A 304 -8.07 -6.31 -33.24
CA GLU A 304 -8.20 -7.69 -33.70
C GLU A 304 -8.91 -8.59 -32.68
N LEU A 305 -8.61 -8.42 -31.38
CA LEU A 305 -9.25 -9.17 -30.30
C LEU A 305 -10.73 -8.80 -30.19
N VAL A 306 -11.05 -7.51 -30.25
CA VAL A 306 -12.44 -7.02 -30.27
C VAL A 306 -13.19 -7.57 -31.48
N SER A 307 -12.55 -7.53 -32.66
CA SER A 307 -13.11 -8.10 -33.89
C SER A 307 -13.33 -9.61 -33.81
N GLU A 308 -12.43 -10.35 -33.15
CA GLU A 308 -12.56 -11.79 -32.93
C GLU A 308 -13.80 -12.10 -32.08
N VAL A 309 -13.98 -11.40 -30.96
CA VAL A 309 -15.15 -11.56 -30.07
C VAL A 309 -16.46 -11.26 -30.80
N ILE A 310 -16.54 -10.14 -31.51
CA ILE A 310 -17.75 -9.74 -32.25
C ILE A 310 -18.11 -10.77 -33.32
N LYS A 311 -17.11 -11.25 -34.09
CA LYS A 311 -17.31 -12.26 -35.13
C LYS A 311 -17.73 -13.61 -34.55
N LEU A 312 -17.09 -14.04 -33.46
CA LEU A 312 -17.35 -15.32 -32.82
C LEU A 312 -18.81 -15.42 -32.34
N LEU A 313 -19.33 -14.32 -31.79
CA LEU A 313 -20.72 -14.25 -31.29
C LEU A 313 -21.73 -13.82 -32.36
N SER A 314 -21.28 -13.52 -33.59
CA SER A 314 -22.12 -13.00 -34.67
C SER A 314 -22.90 -11.75 -34.27
N LEU A 315 -22.27 -10.86 -33.50
CA LEU A 315 -22.86 -9.60 -33.04
C LEU A 315 -22.61 -8.47 -34.05
N ASP A 316 -23.44 -7.43 -34.01
CA ASP A 316 -23.20 -6.19 -34.77
C ASP A 316 -22.36 -5.21 -33.93
N ALA A 317 -21.19 -4.84 -34.45
CA ALA A 317 -20.27 -3.88 -33.86
C ALA A 317 -20.92 -2.51 -33.56
N GLY A 318 -21.89 -2.11 -34.38
CA GLY A 318 -22.64 -0.86 -34.23
C GLY A 318 -23.77 -0.91 -33.20
N SER A 319 -24.04 -2.07 -32.58
CA SER A 319 -25.09 -2.21 -31.58
C SER A 319 -24.87 -1.23 -30.42
N THR A 320 -25.91 -0.49 -30.05
CA THR A 320 -25.87 0.35 -28.84
C THR A 320 -25.91 -0.53 -27.59
N VAL A 321 -24.95 -0.33 -26.70
CA VAL A 321 -24.88 -0.95 -25.37
C VAL A 321 -24.80 0.12 -24.30
N ASP A 322 -25.37 -0.15 -23.13
CA ASP A 322 -25.22 0.66 -21.94
C ASP A 322 -24.14 0.08 -21.04
N TYR A 323 -23.19 0.91 -20.61
CA TYR A 323 -22.20 0.55 -19.61
C TYR A 323 -22.20 1.60 -18.51
N LYS A 324 -22.64 1.20 -17.30
CA LYS A 324 -22.78 2.08 -16.13
C LYS A 324 -23.56 3.38 -16.44
N GLY A 325 -24.63 3.30 -17.25
CA GLY A 325 -25.46 4.46 -17.63
C GLY A 325 -24.90 5.31 -18.77
N GLN A 326 -23.80 4.89 -19.40
CA GLN A 326 -23.23 5.53 -20.59
C GLN A 326 -23.47 4.64 -21.82
N SER A 327 -24.22 5.17 -22.80
CA SER A 327 -24.46 4.47 -24.05
C SER A 327 -23.34 4.69 -25.08
N SER A 328 -22.85 3.61 -25.68
CA SER A 328 -21.86 3.65 -26.77
C SER A 328 -22.06 2.47 -27.74
N THR A 329 -21.28 2.40 -28.82
CA THR A 329 -21.28 1.22 -29.70
C THR A 329 -20.61 0.04 -28.99
N LEU A 330 -21.02 -1.18 -29.32
CA LEU A 330 -20.42 -2.40 -28.79
C LEU A 330 -18.90 -2.41 -29.00
N GLU A 331 -18.45 -2.08 -30.21
CA GLU A 331 -17.01 -2.00 -30.53
C GLU A 331 -16.27 -1.04 -29.60
N LYS A 332 -16.78 0.20 -29.42
CA LYS A 332 -16.14 1.18 -28.54
C LYS A 332 -16.10 0.72 -27.08
N CYS A 333 -17.20 0.12 -26.60
CA CYS A 333 -17.29 -0.41 -25.24
C CYS A 333 -16.27 -1.54 -25.02
N LEU A 334 -16.18 -2.50 -25.95
CA LEU A 334 -15.21 -3.60 -25.90
C LEU A 334 -13.77 -3.11 -26.01
N THR A 335 -13.49 -2.03 -26.75
CA THR A 335 -12.14 -1.47 -26.85
C THR A 335 -11.71 -0.76 -25.58
N GLU A 336 -12.57 0.10 -25.02
CA GLU A 336 -12.15 1.09 -24.02
C GLU A 336 -12.59 0.80 -22.58
N LYS A 337 -13.61 -0.03 -22.37
CA LYS A 337 -14.32 -0.08 -21.07
C LYS A 337 -14.24 -1.41 -20.36
N VAL A 338 -14.22 -2.53 -21.09
CA VAL A 338 -14.33 -3.87 -20.51
C VAL A 338 -13.14 -4.77 -20.83
N GLU A 339 -12.72 -5.59 -19.88
CA GLU A 339 -11.53 -6.44 -19.93
C GLU A 339 -11.79 -7.72 -20.72
N LEU A 340 -11.00 -7.98 -21.77
CA LEU A 340 -11.10 -9.19 -22.61
C LEU A 340 -9.91 -10.15 -22.42
N THR A 341 -8.82 -9.67 -21.83
CA THR A 341 -7.55 -10.39 -21.72
C THR A 341 -7.45 -11.27 -20.48
N LEU A 342 -8.32 -11.06 -19.48
CA LEU A 342 -8.36 -11.82 -18.24
C LEU A 342 -9.62 -12.68 -18.13
N VAL A 343 -9.46 -13.88 -17.57
CA VAL A 343 -10.57 -14.79 -17.26
C VAL A 343 -10.86 -14.74 -15.77
N ASN A 344 -12.08 -14.36 -15.39
CA ASN A 344 -12.50 -14.35 -13.99
C ASN A 344 -13.68 -15.32 -13.77
N LYS A 345 -13.62 -16.07 -12.66
CA LYS A 345 -14.57 -17.13 -12.33
C LYS A 345 -16.03 -16.64 -12.25
N PRO A 346 -16.35 -15.46 -11.70
CA PRO A 346 -17.70 -14.92 -11.71
C PRO A 346 -18.27 -14.74 -13.13
N SER A 347 -17.54 -14.12 -14.05
CA SER A 347 -17.98 -13.93 -15.44
C SER A 347 -18.22 -15.26 -16.15
N VAL A 348 -17.34 -16.25 -15.93
CA VAL A 348 -17.49 -17.59 -16.53
C VAL A 348 -18.75 -18.30 -15.99
N LYS A 349 -19.03 -18.19 -14.69
CA LYS A 349 -20.25 -18.75 -14.09
C LYS A 349 -21.51 -18.07 -14.60
N ALA A 350 -21.52 -16.73 -14.67
CA ALA A 350 -22.65 -15.99 -15.21
C ALA A 350 -22.89 -16.33 -16.69
N LEU A 351 -21.84 -16.58 -17.46
CA LEU A 351 -21.96 -17.07 -18.84
C LEU A 351 -22.61 -18.45 -18.89
N LEU A 352 -22.21 -19.38 -18.02
CA LEU A 352 -22.78 -20.73 -17.93
C LEU A 352 -24.27 -20.72 -17.53
N GLU A 353 -24.70 -19.74 -16.74
CA GLU A 353 -26.12 -19.55 -16.42
C GLU A 353 -26.94 -19.09 -17.64
N LEU A 354 -26.36 -18.23 -18.49
CA LEU A 354 -26.99 -17.75 -19.71
C LEU A 354 -26.98 -18.80 -20.83
N SER A 355 -25.88 -19.54 -20.94
CA SER A 355 -25.63 -20.51 -22.01
C SER A 355 -24.80 -21.68 -21.47
N PRO A 356 -25.45 -22.77 -21.02
CA PRO A 356 -24.76 -23.93 -20.47
C PRO A 356 -23.77 -24.58 -21.44
N SER A 357 -22.60 -24.96 -20.94
CA SER A 357 -21.59 -25.72 -21.67
C SER A 357 -20.96 -26.75 -20.74
N GLU A 358 -21.10 -28.05 -21.07
CA GLU A 358 -20.52 -29.14 -20.26
C GLU A 358 -19.00 -29.08 -20.23
N GLU A 359 -18.38 -28.72 -21.36
CA GLU A 359 -16.92 -28.59 -21.47
C GLU A 359 -16.38 -27.46 -20.59
N LEU A 360 -17.01 -26.28 -20.65
CA LEU A 360 -16.60 -25.14 -19.83
C LEU A 360 -16.88 -25.39 -18.33
N GLN A 361 -18.00 -26.05 -17.99
CA GLN A 361 -18.31 -26.43 -16.62
C GLN A 361 -17.22 -27.36 -16.05
N ASN A 362 -16.76 -28.34 -16.83
CA ASN A 362 -15.69 -29.24 -16.40
C ASN A 362 -14.36 -28.50 -16.13
N ILE A 363 -14.02 -27.50 -16.95
CA ILE A 363 -12.85 -26.65 -16.74
C ILE A 363 -12.98 -25.87 -15.42
N VAL A 364 -14.14 -25.24 -15.19
CA VAL A 364 -14.40 -24.46 -13.96
C VAL A 364 -14.27 -25.33 -12.70
N ASP A 365 -14.71 -26.59 -12.77
CA ASP A 365 -14.73 -27.49 -11.62
C ASP A 365 -13.38 -28.15 -11.33
N ASN A 366 -12.55 -28.39 -12.35
CA ASN A 366 -11.35 -29.23 -12.19
C ASN A 366 -10.03 -28.55 -12.56
N GLU A 367 -10.02 -27.59 -13.49
CA GLU A 367 -8.80 -27.10 -14.14
C GLU A 367 -8.71 -25.56 -14.21
N PHE A 368 -9.58 -24.85 -13.48
CA PHE A 368 -9.74 -23.40 -13.63
C PHE A 368 -8.44 -22.61 -13.39
N GLY A 369 -7.64 -22.99 -12.38
CA GLY A 369 -6.37 -22.30 -12.07
C GLY A 369 -5.36 -22.38 -13.21
N ASP A 370 -5.09 -23.58 -13.73
CA ASP A 370 -4.16 -23.75 -14.86
C ASP A 370 -4.71 -23.13 -16.16
N PHE A 371 -6.05 -23.09 -16.30
CA PHE A 371 -6.72 -22.53 -17.46
C PHE A 371 -6.48 -21.01 -17.57
N ILE A 372 -6.66 -20.26 -16.48
CA ILE A 372 -6.53 -18.79 -16.50
C ILE A 372 -5.11 -18.30 -16.78
N ASP A 373 -4.09 -19.12 -16.51
CA ASP A 373 -2.68 -18.77 -16.77
C ASP A 373 -2.35 -18.68 -18.28
N HIS A 374 -3.14 -19.35 -19.13
CA HIS A 374 -2.84 -19.50 -20.56
C HIS A 374 -3.99 -19.07 -21.47
N HIS A 375 -5.12 -18.63 -20.94
CA HIS A 375 -6.32 -18.32 -21.70
C HIS A 375 -6.88 -16.94 -21.37
N GLN A 376 -7.51 -16.32 -22.38
CA GLN A 376 -8.20 -15.04 -22.25
C GLN A 376 -9.72 -15.24 -22.36
N PHE A 377 -10.51 -14.21 -22.09
CA PHE A 377 -11.96 -14.35 -22.10
C PHE A 377 -12.51 -14.78 -23.48
N VAL A 378 -11.86 -14.37 -24.57
CA VAL A 378 -12.22 -14.84 -25.93
C VAL A 378 -12.13 -16.36 -26.08
N ASP A 379 -11.22 -17.01 -25.35
CA ASP A 379 -11.05 -18.46 -25.40
C ASP A 379 -12.20 -19.18 -24.67
N VAL A 380 -12.72 -18.58 -23.59
CA VAL A 380 -13.95 -19.03 -22.94
C VAL A 380 -15.12 -19.02 -23.94
N LEU A 381 -15.21 -17.97 -24.77
CA LEU A 381 -16.24 -17.86 -25.80
C LEU A 381 -16.05 -18.92 -26.92
N HIS A 382 -14.81 -19.26 -27.29
CA HIS A 382 -14.53 -20.31 -28.28
C HIS A 382 -14.99 -21.69 -27.80
N ILE A 383 -14.87 -21.96 -26.49
CA ILE A 383 -15.29 -23.21 -25.85
C ILE A 383 -16.81 -23.24 -25.69
N ALA A 384 -17.40 -22.20 -25.10
CA ALA A 384 -18.82 -22.17 -24.79
C ALA A 384 -19.72 -21.97 -26.01
N LYS A 385 -19.23 -21.25 -27.04
CA LYS A 385 -19.99 -20.82 -28.23
C LYS A 385 -21.40 -20.32 -27.89
N PRO A 386 -21.52 -19.36 -26.96
CA PRO A 386 -22.79 -18.98 -26.39
C PRO A 386 -23.64 -18.19 -27.39
N THR A 387 -24.97 -18.25 -27.23
CA THR A 387 -25.89 -17.33 -27.91
C THR A 387 -26.34 -16.26 -26.95
N ILE A 388 -25.68 -15.10 -26.96
CA ILE A 388 -25.94 -13.95 -26.09
C ILE A 388 -26.06 -12.66 -26.89
N SER A 389 -26.79 -11.68 -26.36
CA SER A 389 -26.88 -10.34 -26.94
C SER A 389 -25.64 -9.49 -26.64
N ALA A 390 -25.49 -8.37 -27.36
CA ALA A 390 -24.42 -7.39 -27.12
C ALA A 390 -24.43 -6.84 -25.67
N GLN A 391 -25.62 -6.55 -25.12
CA GLN A 391 -25.74 -6.07 -23.75
C GLN A 391 -25.33 -7.15 -22.73
N GLN A 392 -25.78 -8.39 -22.93
CA GLN A 392 -25.38 -9.49 -22.04
C GLN A 392 -23.88 -9.73 -22.06
N LEU A 393 -23.20 -9.60 -23.21
CA LEU A 393 -21.75 -9.68 -23.26
C LEU A 393 -21.09 -8.60 -22.39
N VAL A 394 -21.52 -7.35 -22.52
CA VAL A 394 -20.98 -6.24 -21.72
C VAL A 394 -21.24 -6.45 -20.22
N ASP A 395 -22.43 -6.90 -19.84
CA ASP A 395 -22.81 -7.16 -18.45
C ASP A 395 -22.00 -8.31 -17.81
N LEU A 396 -21.49 -9.25 -18.62
CA LEU A 396 -20.63 -10.34 -18.16
C LEU A 396 -19.21 -9.87 -17.86
N LEU A 397 -18.71 -8.86 -18.55
CA LEU A 397 -17.30 -8.48 -18.52
C LEU A 397 -16.99 -7.51 -17.38
N LYS A 398 -15.74 -7.57 -16.90
CA LYS A 398 -15.22 -6.66 -15.87
C LYS A 398 -14.72 -5.37 -16.51
N PRO A 399 -14.64 -4.24 -15.77
CA PRO A 399 -13.97 -3.04 -16.26
C PRO A 399 -12.50 -3.31 -16.61
N ILE A 400 -11.98 -2.63 -17.63
CA ILE A 400 -10.53 -2.47 -17.79
C ILE A 400 -9.99 -1.70 -16.59
N LYS A 401 -8.86 -2.15 -16.06
CA LYS A 401 -8.18 -1.52 -14.93
C LYS A 401 -6.84 -0.93 -15.38
N PRO A 402 -6.42 0.21 -14.80
CA PRO A 402 -5.09 0.72 -15.03
C PRO A 402 -4.02 -0.30 -14.66
N ARG A 403 -2.93 -0.36 -15.43
CA ARG A 403 -1.76 -1.16 -15.05
C ARG A 403 -0.70 -0.27 -14.42
N LEU A 404 -0.32 -0.60 -13.19
CA LEU A 404 0.75 0.08 -12.47
C LEU A 404 2.11 -0.51 -12.85
N TYR A 405 3.08 0.36 -13.08
CA TYR A 405 4.49 0.01 -13.31
C TYR A 405 5.37 0.80 -12.35
N SER A 406 6.30 0.14 -11.66
CA SER A 406 7.29 0.82 -10.83
C SER A 406 8.12 1.77 -11.70
N ILE A 407 8.16 3.05 -11.34
CA ILE A 407 8.90 4.06 -12.10
C ILE A 407 10.39 3.76 -12.01
N SER A 408 11.05 3.83 -13.17
CA SER A 408 12.48 3.50 -13.35
C SER A 408 13.37 4.71 -13.65
N SER A 409 12.86 5.92 -13.40
CA SER A 409 13.58 7.19 -13.49
C SER A 409 13.45 8.05 -12.23
N SER A 410 14.25 9.12 -12.16
CA SER A 410 14.15 10.17 -11.14
C SER A 410 13.97 11.52 -11.82
N LEU A 411 13.01 12.33 -11.36
CA LEU A 411 12.83 13.72 -11.84
C LEU A 411 14.09 14.58 -11.64
N GLU A 412 14.95 14.26 -10.67
CA GLU A 412 16.23 14.96 -10.47
C GLU A 412 17.23 14.72 -11.63
N GLU A 413 17.09 13.61 -12.35
CA GLU A 413 17.93 13.28 -13.52
C GLU A 413 17.22 13.64 -14.84
N THR A 414 15.91 13.38 -14.91
CA THR A 414 15.08 13.56 -16.10
C THR A 414 13.84 14.41 -15.76
N PRO A 415 13.95 15.76 -15.72
CA PRO A 415 12.94 16.66 -15.12
C PRO A 415 11.55 16.67 -15.75
N ASP A 416 11.40 16.13 -16.96
CA ASP A 416 10.15 16.15 -17.72
C ASP A 416 9.78 14.76 -18.26
N GLU A 417 10.43 13.69 -17.80
CA GLU A 417 10.20 12.34 -18.32
C GLU A 417 9.90 11.35 -17.20
N VAL A 418 9.12 10.32 -17.51
CA VAL A 418 8.95 9.13 -16.67
C VAL A 418 9.28 7.87 -17.45
N HIS A 419 10.10 7.01 -16.85
CA HIS A 419 10.63 5.83 -17.53
C HIS A 419 10.05 4.57 -16.92
N LEU A 420 9.67 3.60 -17.75
CA LEU A 420 9.17 2.30 -17.32
C LEU A 420 10.12 1.18 -17.75
N THR A 421 10.17 0.12 -16.95
CA THR A 421 10.85 -1.13 -17.30
C THR A 421 9.89 -2.29 -17.19
N LEU A 422 9.49 -2.89 -18.31
CA LEU A 422 8.42 -3.90 -18.32
C LEU A 422 8.72 -5.07 -19.26
N ASN A 423 8.17 -6.24 -18.92
CA ASN A 423 8.18 -7.38 -19.83
C ASN A 423 6.96 -7.32 -20.75
N HIS A 424 7.15 -7.57 -22.03
CA HIS A 424 6.06 -7.89 -22.94
C HIS A 424 5.53 -9.29 -22.61
N VAL A 425 4.25 -9.38 -22.21
CA VAL A 425 3.61 -10.63 -21.80
C VAL A 425 2.90 -11.24 -23.00
N ALA A 426 3.33 -12.44 -23.38
CA ALA A 426 2.72 -13.23 -24.42
C ALA A 426 2.63 -14.70 -23.99
N THR A 427 1.54 -15.36 -24.38
CA THR A 427 1.35 -16.80 -24.21
C THR A 427 0.70 -17.39 -25.45
N THR A 428 0.92 -18.67 -25.69
CA THR A 428 0.33 -19.38 -26.82
C THR A 428 -0.52 -20.53 -26.30
N ASN A 429 -1.76 -20.61 -26.77
CA ASN A 429 -2.65 -21.72 -26.50
C ASN A 429 -3.21 -22.29 -27.82
N GLN A 430 -4.14 -23.24 -27.74
CA GLN A 430 -4.76 -23.88 -28.90
C GLN A 430 -5.57 -22.93 -29.80
N PHE A 431 -5.95 -21.75 -29.31
CA PHE A 431 -6.68 -20.72 -30.05
C PHE A 431 -5.76 -19.66 -30.67
N GLY A 432 -4.49 -19.61 -30.29
CA GLY A 432 -3.48 -18.76 -30.91
C GLY A 432 -2.59 -18.05 -29.89
N GLN A 433 -2.01 -16.94 -30.32
CA GLN A 433 -1.25 -16.04 -29.44
C GLN A 433 -2.21 -15.17 -28.63
N ARG A 434 -1.85 -14.95 -27.37
CA ARG A 434 -2.56 -14.15 -26.39
C ARG A 434 -1.56 -13.22 -25.72
N TYR A 435 -1.97 -11.99 -25.44
CA TYR A 435 -1.06 -10.96 -24.96
C TYR A 435 -1.62 -10.26 -23.73
N GLY A 436 -0.76 -9.88 -22.80
CA GLY A 436 -1.17 -9.06 -21.65
C GLY A 436 -1.52 -7.65 -22.11
N LEU A 437 -2.73 -7.18 -21.76
CA LEU A 437 -3.34 -5.94 -22.24
C LEU A 437 -2.35 -4.75 -22.29
N ALA A 438 -1.91 -4.26 -21.14
CA ALA A 438 -1.06 -3.08 -21.06
C ALA A 438 0.36 -3.30 -21.63
N SER A 439 0.94 -4.49 -21.43
CA SER A 439 2.29 -4.78 -21.92
C SER A 439 2.37 -4.85 -23.45
N HIS A 440 1.33 -5.39 -24.10
CA HIS A 440 1.25 -5.43 -25.56
C HIS A 440 0.92 -4.05 -26.11
N PHE A 441 -0.05 -3.37 -25.48
CA PHE A 441 -0.43 -2.01 -25.84
C PHE A 441 0.80 -1.08 -25.92
N LEU A 442 1.60 -1.04 -24.86
CA LEU A 442 2.78 -0.17 -24.76
C LEU A 442 3.96 -0.57 -25.66
N THR A 443 4.04 -1.82 -26.11
CA THR A 443 5.25 -2.31 -26.81
C THR A 443 5.02 -2.67 -28.26
N GLN A 444 3.76 -2.87 -28.68
CA GLN A 444 3.42 -3.37 -30.01
C GLN A 444 2.25 -2.65 -30.69
N ASP A 445 1.34 -2.02 -29.93
CA ASP A 445 0.14 -1.38 -30.51
C ASP A 445 0.28 0.14 -30.69
N ILE A 446 1.27 0.75 -30.03
CA ILE A 446 1.60 2.19 -30.16
C ILE A 446 3.05 2.35 -30.63
N ASP A 447 3.31 3.44 -31.34
CA ASP A 447 4.62 3.83 -31.83
C ASP A 447 5.18 5.04 -31.04
N GLU A 448 6.48 5.31 -31.18
CA GLU A 448 7.08 6.56 -30.69
C GLU A 448 6.37 7.78 -31.33
N GLY A 449 5.94 8.73 -30.49
CA GLY A 449 5.14 9.89 -30.85
C GLY A 449 3.63 9.73 -30.63
N ASP A 450 3.13 8.54 -30.31
CA ASP A 450 1.73 8.33 -29.92
C ASP A 450 1.46 8.76 -28.47
N GLU A 451 0.19 9.01 -28.15
CA GLU A 451 -0.25 9.39 -26.79
C GLU A 451 -0.73 8.18 -25.97
N VAL A 452 -0.41 8.18 -24.68
CA VAL A 452 -0.90 7.24 -23.68
C VAL A 452 -1.44 7.98 -22.46
N ASN A 453 -2.57 7.50 -21.92
CA ASN A 453 -3.17 8.05 -20.71
C ASN A 453 -2.46 7.52 -19.45
N VAL A 454 -1.90 8.43 -18.65
CA VAL A 454 -1.08 8.12 -17.48
C VAL A 454 -1.50 8.88 -16.22
N PHE A 455 -1.18 8.34 -15.05
CA PHE A 455 -1.24 9.05 -13.77
C PHE A 455 -0.20 8.49 -12.80
N VAL A 456 0.17 9.27 -11.78
CA VAL A 456 1.14 8.83 -10.75
C VAL A 456 0.40 8.24 -9.57
N GLU A 457 0.72 7.00 -9.21
CA GLU A 457 0.30 6.35 -7.96
C GLU A 457 1.43 6.48 -6.93
N LYS A 458 1.16 7.21 -5.85
CA LYS A 458 2.14 7.42 -4.77
C LYS A 458 2.34 6.16 -3.95
N ASN A 459 3.59 5.83 -3.65
CA ASN A 459 3.94 4.74 -2.75
C ASN A 459 4.82 5.24 -1.59
N PRO A 460 4.23 5.70 -0.47
CA PRO A 460 4.97 6.16 0.71
C PRO A 460 5.73 5.02 1.42
N LYS A 461 5.41 3.76 1.12
CA LYS A 461 6.03 2.58 1.76
C LYS A 461 7.23 2.03 0.98
N PHE A 462 7.59 2.66 -0.14
CA PHE A 462 8.77 2.31 -0.94
C PHE A 462 9.53 3.57 -1.37
N LYS A 463 10.41 4.06 -0.50
CA LYS A 463 11.14 5.33 -0.63
C LYS A 463 12.57 5.21 -0.16
N LEU A 464 13.47 5.97 -0.80
CA LEU A 464 14.85 6.14 -0.34
C LEU A 464 14.89 6.77 1.07
N PRO A 465 15.94 6.52 1.87
CA PRO A 465 16.18 7.30 3.08
C PRO A 465 16.50 8.75 2.72
N LEU A 466 16.12 9.67 3.62
CA LEU A 466 16.37 11.11 3.43
C LEU A 466 17.85 11.49 3.58
N ALA A 467 18.63 10.69 4.31
CA ALA A 467 20.05 10.95 4.53
C ALA A 467 20.94 9.93 3.79
N GLU A 468 22.18 9.78 4.24
CA GLU A 468 23.20 8.98 3.56
C GLU A 468 23.25 7.53 4.07
N GLU A 469 22.17 7.02 4.67
CA GLU A 469 22.11 5.63 5.11
C GLU A 469 22.42 4.67 3.94
N PRO A 470 23.15 3.58 4.21
CA PRO A 470 23.40 2.57 3.19
C PRO A 470 22.11 1.93 2.71
N VAL A 471 22.05 1.52 1.45
CA VAL A 471 20.90 0.79 0.89
C VAL A 471 21.35 -0.51 0.23
N ILE A 472 20.61 -1.57 0.49
CA ILE A 472 20.73 -2.88 -0.15
C ILE A 472 19.48 -3.08 -0.99
N MET A 473 19.66 -3.25 -2.29
CA MET A 473 18.60 -3.34 -3.29
C MET A 473 18.61 -4.72 -3.92
N VAL A 474 17.51 -5.47 -3.83
CA VAL A 474 17.38 -6.82 -4.37
C VAL A 474 16.28 -6.83 -5.43
N GLY A 475 16.66 -6.84 -6.70
CA GLY A 475 15.74 -6.65 -7.82
C GLY A 475 16.12 -7.44 -9.08
N PRO A 476 15.81 -8.74 -9.15
CA PRO A 476 16.01 -9.51 -10.38
C PRO A 476 14.98 -9.16 -11.47
N GLY A 477 15.39 -9.27 -12.73
CA GLY A 477 14.55 -8.96 -13.90
C GLY A 477 14.03 -7.53 -13.86
N THR A 478 12.72 -7.35 -14.11
CA THR A 478 12.05 -6.04 -14.04
C THR A 478 12.00 -5.46 -12.62
N GLY A 479 12.34 -6.23 -11.58
CA GLY A 479 12.51 -5.72 -10.22
C GLY A 479 13.67 -4.71 -10.08
N VAL A 480 14.51 -4.55 -11.11
CA VAL A 480 15.54 -3.50 -11.14
C VAL A 480 14.96 -2.10 -11.35
N ALA A 481 13.71 -2.00 -11.83
CA ALA A 481 13.06 -0.74 -12.23
C ALA A 481 13.21 0.37 -11.18
N PRO A 482 12.70 0.25 -9.95
CA PRO A 482 12.82 1.33 -8.98
C PRO A 482 14.26 1.54 -8.49
N PHE A 483 15.14 0.55 -8.62
CA PHE A 483 16.55 0.70 -8.22
C PHE A 483 17.37 1.49 -9.23
N ARG A 484 16.99 1.48 -10.51
CA ARG A 484 17.49 2.44 -11.49
C ARG A 484 17.12 3.87 -11.07
N ALA A 485 15.84 4.10 -10.74
CA ALA A 485 15.38 5.40 -10.22
C ALA A 485 16.13 5.83 -8.95
N PHE A 486 16.36 4.91 -8.02
CA PHE A 486 17.09 5.20 -6.78
C PHE A 486 18.54 5.63 -7.05
N LEU A 487 19.23 4.95 -7.97
CA LEU A 487 20.61 5.27 -8.33
C LEU A 487 20.70 6.61 -9.07
N GLN A 488 19.80 6.87 -10.03
CA GLN A 488 19.70 8.18 -10.69
C GLN A 488 19.49 9.30 -9.67
N HIS A 489 18.55 9.12 -8.75
CA HIS A 489 18.24 10.13 -7.73
C HIS A 489 19.44 10.42 -6.82
N ARG A 490 20.14 9.38 -6.35
CA ARG A 490 21.33 9.58 -5.50
C ARG A 490 22.49 10.21 -6.28
N GLU A 491 22.67 9.87 -7.55
CA GLU A 491 23.71 10.49 -8.38
C GLU A 491 23.42 11.97 -8.63
N ALA A 492 22.19 12.30 -9.03
CA ALA A 492 21.77 13.68 -9.29
C ALA A 492 21.86 14.59 -8.05
N LEU A 493 21.57 14.05 -6.86
CA LEU A 493 21.71 14.76 -5.59
C LEU A 493 23.12 14.69 -4.98
N GLU A 494 24.11 14.11 -5.68
CA GLU A 494 25.46 13.88 -5.18
C GLU A 494 25.51 13.18 -3.79
N ASN A 495 24.53 12.33 -3.50
CA ASN A 495 24.41 11.63 -2.22
C ASN A 495 25.46 10.52 -2.11
N THR A 496 26.30 10.58 -1.06
CA THR A 496 27.47 9.69 -0.94
C THR A 496 27.22 8.40 -0.16
N GLY A 497 25.98 8.18 0.29
CA GLY A 497 25.63 6.96 1.02
C GLY A 497 25.76 5.72 0.15
N LYS A 498 26.14 4.60 0.79
CA LYS A 498 26.53 3.38 0.05
C LYS A 498 25.34 2.70 -0.61
N ASN A 499 25.53 2.22 -1.83
CA ASN A 499 24.50 1.52 -2.60
C ASN A 499 24.99 0.12 -3.01
N TRP A 500 24.19 -0.91 -2.74
CA TRP A 500 24.49 -2.28 -3.14
C TRP A 500 23.32 -2.90 -3.88
N LEU A 501 23.54 -3.28 -5.14
CA LEU A 501 22.54 -3.94 -5.98
C LEU A 501 22.79 -5.45 -6.09
N PHE A 502 21.77 -6.26 -5.78
CA PHE A 502 21.69 -7.67 -6.13
C PHE A 502 20.74 -7.81 -7.33
N PHE A 503 21.31 -8.08 -8.50
CA PHE A 503 20.56 -8.24 -9.74
C PHE A 503 20.64 -9.69 -10.24
N GLY A 504 19.58 -10.16 -10.90
CA GLY A 504 19.62 -11.46 -11.53
C GLY A 504 18.67 -11.59 -12.71
N ASN A 505 19.06 -12.39 -13.70
CA ASN A 505 18.23 -12.70 -14.86
C ASN A 505 18.67 -14.06 -15.48
N PRO A 506 18.07 -14.57 -16.57
CA PRO A 506 18.49 -15.82 -17.20
C PRO A 506 19.95 -15.87 -17.63
N TYR A 507 20.39 -14.96 -18.51
CA TYR A 507 21.71 -15.01 -19.14
C TYR A 507 22.44 -13.66 -19.10
N PHE A 508 23.76 -13.66 -18.91
CA PHE A 508 24.56 -12.42 -18.88
C PHE A 508 24.50 -11.65 -20.20
N ASN A 509 24.60 -12.33 -21.34
CA ASN A 509 24.76 -11.68 -22.65
C ASN A 509 23.44 -11.12 -23.23
N THR A 510 22.29 -11.66 -22.83
CA THR A 510 20.99 -11.31 -23.43
C THR A 510 20.02 -10.66 -22.44
N ASP A 511 20.28 -10.77 -21.13
CA ASP A 511 19.30 -10.40 -20.11
C ASP A 511 19.88 -9.45 -19.04
N PHE A 512 21.12 -8.95 -19.19
CA PHE A 512 21.67 -7.98 -18.25
C PHE A 512 21.14 -6.56 -18.52
N LEU A 513 19.95 -6.29 -17.97
CA LEU A 513 19.26 -5.00 -18.11
C LEU A 513 20.13 -3.86 -17.58
N TYR A 514 20.18 -2.75 -18.33
CA TYR A 514 20.93 -1.53 -17.99
C TYR A 514 22.42 -1.77 -17.67
N GLN A 515 23.06 -2.77 -18.28
CA GLN A 515 24.45 -3.14 -18.01
C GLN A 515 25.43 -1.96 -18.06
N VAL A 516 25.31 -1.09 -19.07
CA VAL A 516 26.21 0.05 -19.26
C VAL A 516 26.02 1.09 -18.15
N GLU A 517 24.77 1.40 -17.79
CA GLU A 517 24.46 2.32 -16.70
C GLU A 517 25.00 1.80 -15.36
N ILE A 518 24.76 0.52 -15.05
CA ILE A 518 25.26 -0.13 -13.83
C ILE A 518 26.80 -0.07 -13.76
N GLN A 519 27.49 -0.30 -14.88
CA GLN A 519 28.96 -0.17 -14.94
C GLN A 519 29.42 1.28 -14.71
N ASN A 520 28.68 2.26 -15.23
CA ASN A 520 28.97 3.66 -15.02
C ASN A 520 28.78 4.06 -13.56
N TYR A 521 27.71 3.61 -12.90
CA TYR A 521 27.49 3.87 -11.46
C TYR A 521 28.58 3.26 -10.58
N LEU A 522 29.09 2.07 -10.92
CA LEU A 522 30.25 1.49 -10.21
C LEU A 522 31.51 2.34 -10.37
N LYS A 523 31.70 2.93 -11.56
CA LYS A 523 32.87 3.74 -11.89
C LYS A 523 32.79 5.13 -11.26
N SER A 524 31.61 5.75 -11.22
CA SER A 524 31.40 7.05 -10.56
C SER A 524 31.45 6.93 -9.04
N GLY A 525 31.13 5.75 -8.50
CA GLY A 525 31.07 5.48 -7.07
C GLY A 525 29.65 5.58 -6.50
N THR A 526 28.68 6.02 -7.30
CA THR A 526 27.25 6.00 -6.97
C THR A 526 26.82 4.60 -6.54
N LEU A 527 27.17 3.56 -7.32
CA LEU A 527 26.98 2.17 -6.91
C LEU A 527 28.25 1.66 -6.22
N THR A 528 28.16 1.34 -4.93
CA THR A 528 29.30 0.83 -4.16
C THR A 528 29.61 -0.62 -4.54
N LYS A 529 28.58 -1.43 -4.79
CA LYS A 529 28.73 -2.85 -5.11
C LYS A 529 27.58 -3.38 -5.95
N VAL A 530 27.88 -4.36 -6.80
CA VAL A 530 26.87 -5.15 -7.51
C VAL A 530 27.18 -6.63 -7.39
N ASP A 531 26.16 -7.44 -7.12
CA ASP A 531 26.22 -8.89 -7.16
C ASP A 531 25.22 -9.42 -8.19
N LEU A 532 25.70 -10.26 -9.11
CA LEU A 532 24.94 -10.72 -10.26
C LEU A 532 24.62 -12.21 -10.18
N ALA A 533 23.38 -12.57 -10.50
CA ALA A 533 22.91 -13.95 -10.52
C ALA A 533 22.29 -14.32 -11.89
N PHE A 534 23.03 -15.10 -12.69
CA PHE A 534 22.54 -15.58 -13.98
C PHE A 534 22.09 -17.03 -13.90
N SER A 535 20.78 -17.23 -13.92
CA SER A 535 20.17 -18.54 -13.59
C SER A 535 20.38 -19.63 -14.65
N ARG A 536 20.92 -19.29 -15.83
CA ARG A 536 21.11 -20.23 -16.95
C ARG A 536 22.51 -20.23 -17.56
N ASP A 537 23.47 -19.50 -16.99
CA ASP A 537 24.85 -19.41 -17.50
C ASP A 537 25.77 -20.52 -16.98
N SER A 538 25.35 -21.29 -15.99
CA SER A 538 26.16 -22.34 -15.37
C SER A 538 26.47 -23.50 -16.32
N GLU A 539 27.73 -23.87 -16.49
CA GLU A 539 28.15 -25.00 -17.33
C GLU A 539 27.63 -26.36 -16.82
N ASN A 540 27.45 -26.50 -15.51
CA ASN A 540 26.92 -27.71 -14.85
C ASN A 540 25.38 -27.72 -14.74
N GLY A 541 24.69 -26.69 -15.24
CA GLY A 541 23.24 -26.54 -15.16
C GLY A 541 22.69 -26.10 -13.80
N GLU A 542 23.55 -25.74 -12.84
CA GLU A 542 23.14 -25.19 -11.54
C GLU A 542 22.60 -23.76 -11.64
N LYS A 543 21.33 -23.58 -11.29
CA LYS A 543 20.69 -22.26 -11.32
C LYS A 543 21.17 -21.39 -10.16
N VAL A 544 21.71 -20.22 -10.48
CA VAL A 544 22.12 -19.19 -9.51
C VAL A 544 21.06 -18.10 -9.45
N TYR A 545 20.57 -17.79 -8.25
CA TYR A 545 19.62 -16.71 -8.00
C TYR A 545 20.16 -15.73 -6.93
N VAL A 546 19.43 -14.62 -6.73
CA VAL A 546 19.87 -13.51 -5.87
C VAL A 546 19.96 -13.91 -4.39
N GLN A 547 19.11 -14.83 -3.93
CA GLN A 547 19.16 -15.34 -2.56
C GLN A 547 20.46 -16.12 -2.26
N GLN A 548 21.02 -16.83 -3.24
CA GLN A 548 22.34 -17.46 -3.09
C GLN A 548 23.43 -16.38 -2.98
N LYS A 549 23.37 -15.33 -3.81
CA LYS A 549 24.31 -14.19 -3.73
C LYS A 549 24.26 -13.44 -2.41
N LEU A 550 23.07 -13.27 -1.85
CA LEU A 550 22.91 -12.72 -0.49
C LEU A 550 23.60 -13.60 0.55
N LEU A 551 23.41 -14.93 0.48
CA LEU A 551 24.03 -15.87 1.42
C LEU A 551 25.55 -15.96 1.27
N GLU A 552 26.07 -15.90 0.04
CA GLU A 552 27.51 -15.81 -0.24
C GLU A 552 28.14 -14.57 0.40
N ASN A 553 27.40 -13.47 0.43
CA ASN A 553 27.82 -12.19 1.00
C ASN A 553 27.30 -11.93 2.43
N ALA A 554 26.85 -12.99 3.13
CA ALA A 554 26.10 -12.87 4.39
C ALA A 554 26.75 -11.97 5.45
N ALA A 555 28.06 -12.08 5.64
CA ALA A 555 28.77 -11.31 6.67
C ALA A 555 28.74 -9.80 6.40
N GLU A 556 28.88 -9.38 5.14
CA GLU A 556 28.88 -7.96 4.77
C GLU A 556 27.46 -7.40 4.71
N VAL A 557 26.48 -8.20 4.24
CA VAL A 557 25.05 -7.86 4.34
C VAL A 557 24.68 -7.57 5.79
N TRP A 558 25.04 -8.46 6.72
CA TRP A 558 24.82 -8.26 8.15
C TRP A 558 25.51 -7.00 8.68
N GLN A 559 26.76 -6.76 8.28
CA GLN A 559 27.51 -5.56 8.67
C GLN A 559 26.80 -4.27 8.24
N TRP A 560 26.22 -4.23 7.03
CA TRP A 560 25.47 -3.07 6.53
C TRP A 560 24.16 -2.89 7.30
N LEU A 561 23.44 -3.97 7.60
CA LEU A 561 22.22 -3.90 8.43
C LEU A 561 22.52 -3.30 9.81
N GLU A 562 23.63 -3.69 10.44
CA GLU A 562 24.07 -3.12 11.72
C GLU A 562 24.56 -1.67 11.60
N GLN A 563 24.90 -1.21 10.40
CA GLN A 563 25.22 0.20 10.10
C GLN A 563 23.99 1.06 9.81
N GLY A 564 22.78 0.53 9.98
CA GLY A 564 21.56 1.29 9.70
C GLY A 564 21.03 1.13 8.27
N ALA A 565 21.54 0.17 7.49
CA ALA A 565 21.13 0.03 6.10
C ALA A 565 19.62 -0.21 5.94
N TYR A 566 19.06 0.35 4.86
CA TYR A 566 17.74 0.00 4.35
C TYR A 566 17.87 -1.17 3.38
N PHE A 567 16.89 -2.07 3.41
CA PHE A 567 16.85 -3.29 2.61
C PHE A 567 15.57 -3.29 1.77
N TYR A 568 15.73 -3.29 0.46
CA TYR A 568 14.65 -3.22 -0.49
C TYR A 568 14.55 -4.51 -1.31
N VAL A 569 13.33 -4.97 -1.54
CA VAL A 569 13.05 -6.10 -2.44
C VAL A 569 12.02 -5.67 -3.47
N CYS A 570 12.31 -5.87 -4.76
CA CYS A 570 11.37 -5.58 -5.83
C CYS A 570 11.31 -6.73 -6.85
N GLY A 571 10.11 -7.05 -7.33
CA GLY A 571 9.86 -8.08 -8.36
C GLY A 571 8.86 -9.16 -7.93
N ASP A 572 9.08 -10.39 -8.39
CA ASP A 572 8.15 -11.52 -8.22
C ASP A 572 7.80 -11.80 -6.75
N MET A 573 6.51 -11.67 -6.43
CA MET A 573 5.99 -11.91 -5.09
C MET A 573 5.99 -13.39 -4.69
N HIS A 574 5.59 -14.28 -5.60
CA HIS A 574 5.24 -15.66 -5.24
C HIS A 574 6.45 -16.54 -4.90
N ARG A 575 7.59 -16.33 -5.54
CA ARG A 575 8.80 -17.14 -5.34
C ARG A 575 9.95 -16.29 -4.83
N MET A 576 10.30 -15.21 -5.55
CA MET A 576 11.53 -14.46 -5.29
C MET A 576 11.50 -13.76 -3.93
N ALA A 577 10.44 -13.00 -3.63
CA ALA A 577 10.34 -12.25 -2.38
C ALA A 577 10.42 -13.16 -1.14
N LYS A 578 9.79 -14.34 -1.20
CA LYS A 578 9.82 -15.34 -0.13
C LYS A 578 11.22 -15.93 0.06
N ASP A 579 11.90 -16.30 -1.01
CA ASP A 579 13.24 -16.87 -0.95
C ASP A 579 14.27 -15.84 -0.43
N VAL A 580 14.13 -14.57 -0.81
CA VAL A 580 14.97 -13.48 -0.29
C VAL A 580 14.72 -13.25 1.19
N GLU A 581 13.47 -13.24 1.65
CA GLU A 581 13.15 -13.09 3.08
C GLU A 581 13.74 -14.25 3.91
N LEU A 582 13.64 -15.49 3.41
CA LEU A 582 14.25 -16.66 4.05
C LEU A 582 15.77 -16.57 4.10
N ALA A 583 16.42 -16.10 3.04
CA ALA A 583 17.85 -15.87 3.02
C ALA A 583 18.26 -14.79 4.04
N LEU A 584 17.52 -13.69 4.11
CA LEU A 584 17.75 -12.61 5.06
C LEU A 584 17.60 -13.09 6.51
N LEU A 585 16.55 -13.85 6.83
CA LEU A 585 16.40 -14.49 8.14
C LEU A 585 17.59 -15.39 8.47
N SER A 586 18.08 -16.17 7.50
CA SER A 586 19.25 -17.02 7.69
C SER A 586 20.53 -16.22 7.97
N ILE A 587 20.71 -15.08 7.30
CA ILE A 587 21.83 -14.16 7.54
C ILE A 587 21.75 -13.60 8.97
N ILE A 588 20.57 -13.11 9.38
CA ILE A 588 20.33 -12.57 10.72
C ILE A 588 20.63 -13.61 11.81
N GLN A 589 20.21 -14.86 11.60
CA GLN A 589 20.51 -15.95 12.53
C GLN A 589 22.02 -16.25 12.62
N ARG A 590 22.65 -16.51 11.47
CA ARG A 590 24.04 -17.00 11.41
C ARG A 590 25.05 -15.93 11.80
N GLN A 591 24.88 -14.71 11.29
CA GLN A 591 25.82 -13.61 11.49
C GLN A 591 25.51 -12.80 12.76
N GLY A 592 24.23 -12.66 13.10
CA GLY A 592 23.79 -11.98 14.32
C GLY A 592 23.80 -12.85 15.58
N GLY A 593 24.09 -14.15 15.45
CA GLY A 593 24.06 -15.11 16.58
C GLY A 593 22.68 -15.25 17.22
N LYS A 594 21.61 -15.06 16.43
CA LYS A 594 20.22 -15.06 16.88
C LYS A 594 19.57 -16.42 16.65
N ASP A 595 18.67 -16.81 17.55
CA ASP A 595 17.76 -17.91 17.26
C ASP A 595 16.66 -17.50 16.24
N GLU A 596 15.80 -18.44 15.87
CA GLU A 596 14.72 -18.20 14.90
C GLU A 596 13.72 -17.11 15.31
N GLU A 597 13.32 -17.10 16.58
CA GLU A 597 12.33 -16.12 17.07
C GLU A 597 12.96 -14.73 17.15
N GLN A 598 14.20 -14.65 17.62
CA GLN A 598 14.98 -13.42 17.65
C GLN A 598 15.25 -12.86 16.24
N ALA A 599 15.48 -13.73 15.25
CA ALA A 599 15.67 -13.30 13.86
C ALA A 599 14.38 -12.75 13.25
N LYS A 600 13.24 -13.42 13.46
CA LYS A 600 11.92 -12.91 13.06
C LYS A 600 11.61 -11.57 13.73
N GLN A 601 11.92 -11.44 15.03
CA GLN A 601 11.73 -10.19 15.75
C GLN A 601 12.62 -9.06 15.21
N TYR A 602 13.87 -9.35 14.84
CA TYR A 602 14.76 -8.36 14.22
C TYR A 602 14.22 -7.90 12.86
N LEU A 603 13.80 -8.85 12.01
CA LEU A 603 13.19 -8.51 10.72
C LEU A 603 11.90 -7.70 10.89
N LYS A 604 11.07 -8.05 11.89
CA LYS A 604 9.89 -7.26 12.26
C LYS A 604 10.28 -5.84 12.65
N GLN A 605 11.34 -5.67 13.46
CA GLN A 605 11.81 -4.34 13.82
C GLN A 605 12.27 -3.54 12.60
N LEU A 606 12.96 -4.17 11.64
CA LEU A 606 13.31 -3.51 10.37
C LEU A 606 12.06 -3.04 9.60
N LYS A 607 10.99 -3.83 9.58
CA LYS A 607 9.71 -3.44 8.98
C LYS A 607 9.11 -2.22 9.70
N LEU A 608 9.08 -2.24 11.03
CA LEU A 608 8.57 -1.13 11.86
C LEU A 608 9.38 0.16 11.69
N ASP A 609 10.70 0.03 11.55
CA ASP A 609 11.60 1.17 11.34
C ASP A 609 11.58 1.67 9.87
N ASN A 610 10.72 1.10 9.00
CA ASN A 610 10.69 1.34 7.56
C ASN A 610 12.03 1.07 6.86
N ARG A 611 12.86 0.18 7.41
CA ARG A 611 14.17 -0.21 6.88
C ARG A 611 14.14 -1.53 6.11
N TYR A 612 13.04 -2.27 6.10
CA TYR A 612 12.79 -3.37 5.16
C TYR A 612 11.53 -3.07 4.37
N GLN A 613 11.69 -2.73 3.09
CA GLN A 613 10.62 -2.27 2.21
C GLN A 613 10.50 -3.18 0.98
N ARG A 614 9.26 -3.38 0.50
CA ARG A 614 8.98 -4.29 -0.61
C ARG A 614 8.04 -3.66 -1.63
N ASP A 615 8.39 -3.79 -2.90
CA ASP A 615 7.55 -3.46 -4.05
C ASP A 615 7.42 -4.72 -4.92
N ILE A 616 6.46 -5.58 -4.57
CA ILE A 616 6.32 -6.92 -5.12
C ILE A 616 4.95 -7.10 -5.77
N TYR A 617 4.94 -7.81 -6.89
CA TYR A 617 3.77 -7.99 -7.75
C TYR A 617 3.71 -9.37 -8.38
#